data_AF-A0A5S9IIF6-F1
#
_entry.id   AF-A0A5S9IIF6-F1
#
_cell.length_a   1.000
_cell.length_b   1.000
_cell.length_c   1.000
_cell.angle_alpha   90.00
_cell.angle_beta   90.00
_cell.angle_gamma   90.00
#
_symmetry.space_group_name_H-M   'P 1'
#
loop_
_entity.id
_entity.type
_entity.pdbx_description
1 polymer ?
#
loop_
_entity_poly.entity_id
_entity_poly.type
_entity_poly.pdbx_seq_one_letter_code
_entity_poly.pdbx_strand_id
1 'polypeptide(L)' 'MIIHSIQGAAHFLGCSKKTVQNLIKKGEMPQPMQVQHNQKTGKCKRLWSSEQLEPIKRKVRKRKKYIPLSLRK' A
#
# COMPACT_ATOMS: atom_id res chain seq x y z
N MET A 1 12.66 -1.81 -6.19
CA MET A 1 12.08 -3.07 -5.66
C MET A 1 10.61 -3.16 -6.10
N ILE A 2 10.18 -4.28 -6.68
CA ILE A 2 8.80 -4.47 -7.13
C ILE A 2 8.01 -5.20 -6.05
N ILE A 3 6.80 -4.72 -5.76
CA ILE A 3 5.91 -5.26 -4.74
C ILE A 3 4.75 -5.97 -5.42
N HIS A 4 4.69 -7.29 -5.23
CA HIS A 4 3.81 -8.18 -5.99
C HIS A 4 2.45 -8.45 -5.35
N SER A 5 2.14 -7.83 -4.19
CA SER A 5 0.91 -8.11 -3.46
C SER A 5 0.49 -6.96 -2.54
N ILE A 6 -0.81 -6.90 -2.22
CA ILE A 6 -1.35 -5.97 -1.21
C ILE A 6 -0.67 -6.18 0.14
N GLN A 7 -0.31 -7.44 0.46
CA GLN A 7 0.41 -7.76 1.69
C GLN A 7 1.83 -7.18 1.68
N GLY A 8 2.55 -7.28 0.57
CA GLY A 8 3.86 -6.65 0.42
C GLY A 8 3.77 -5.13 0.50
N ALA A 9 2.73 -4.52 -0.08
CA ALA A 9 2.49 -3.08 0.01
C ALA A 9 2.19 -2.64 1.45
N ALA A 10 1.38 -3.42 2.18
CA ALA A 10 1.07 -3.16 3.58
C ALA A 10 2.33 -3.23 4.46
N HIS A 11 3.19 -4.24 4.23
CA HIS A 11 4.47 -4.36 4.92
C HIS A 11 5.40 -3.19 4.61
N PHE A 12 5.51 -2.80 3.33
CA PHE A 12 6.35 -1.68 2.90
C PHE A 12 5.90 -0.33 3.50
N LEU A 13 4.59 -0.11 3.57
CA LEU A 13 3.97 1.10 4.13
C LEU A 13 3.86 1.06 5.68
N GLY A 14 4.13 -0.10 6.29
CA GLY A 14 3.98 -0.31 7.74
C GLY A 14 2.54 -0.11 8.22
N CYS A 15 1.55 -0.54 7.44
CA CYS A 15 0.13 -0.38 7.74
C CYS A 15 -0.67 -1.67 7.51
N SER A 16 -1.96 -1.66 7.81
CA SER A 16 -2.82 -2.83 7.62
C SER A 16 -3.22 -3.01 6.14
N LYS A 17 -3.52 -4.24 5.72
CA LYS A 17 -4.06 -4.53 4.38
C LYS A 17 -5.33 -3.70 4.07
N LYS A 18 -6.20 -3.51 5.07
CA LYS A 18 -7.40 -2.67 4.95
C LYS A 18 -7.05 -1.21 4.66
N THR A 19 -6.02 -0.67 5.31
CA THR A 19 -5.53 0.69 5.05
C THR A 19 -5.07 0.83 3.61
N VAL A 20 -4.30 -0.13 3.10
CA VAL A 20 -3.85 -0.13 1.69
C VAL A 20 -5.04 -0.15 0.73
N GLN A 21 -6.02 -1.02 0.95
CA GLN A 21 -7.24 -1.05 0.13
C GLN A 21 -8.00 0.27 0.16
N ASN A 22 -8.12 0.91 1.32
CA ASN A 22 -8.76 2.22 1.43
C ASN A 22 -7.97 3.33 0.73
N LEU A 23 -6.63 3.31 0.79
CA LEU A 23 -5.80 4.29 0.09
C LEU A 23 -5.97 4.18 -1.43
N ILE A 24 -6.07 2.95 -1.95
CA ILE A 24 -6.34 2.71 -3.38
C ILE A 24 -7.74 3.20 -3.74
N LYS A 25 -8.76 2.85 -2.93
CA LYS A 25 -10.16 3.29 -3.16
C LYS A 25 -10.32 4.81 -3.12
N LYS A 26 -9.55 5.50 -2.26
CA LYS A 26 -9.55 6.96 -2.14
C LYS A 26 -8.70 7.67 -3.19
N GLY A 27 -8.01 6.94 -4.08
CA GLY A 27 -7.09 7.51 -5.06
C GLY A 27 -5.81 8.10 -4.47
N GLU A 28 -5.52 7.86 -3.17
CA GLU A 28 -4.28 8.34 -2.55
C GLU A 28 -3.08 7.43 -2.87
N MET A 29 -3.35 6.20 -3.28
CA MET A 29 -2.36 5.22 -3.73
C MET A 29 -2.68 4.78 -5.15
N PRO A 30 -1.70 4.72 -6.07
CA PRO A 30 -1.95 4.29 -7.42
C PRO A 30 -2.44 2.84 -7.43
N GLN A 31 -3.30 2.54 -8.40
CA GLN A 31 -3.71 1.16 -8.67
C GLN A 31 -2.47 0.34 -9.05
N PRO A 32 -2.38 -0.93 -8.61
CA PRO A 32 -1.28 -1.78 -9.01
C PRO A 32 -1.36 -2.03 -10.52
N MET A 33 -0.22 -1.97 -11.19
CA MET A 33 -0.13 -2.38 -12.58
C MET A 33 -0.46 -3.86 -12.70
N GLN A 34 -1.33 -4.20 -13.65
CA GLN A 34 -1.77 -5.56 -13.89
C GLN A 34 -0.89 -6.13 -15.01
N VAL A 35 0.18 -6.82 -14.63
CA VAL A 35 1.31 -7.06 -15.56
C VAL A 35 1.23 -8.42 -16.24
N GLN A 36 0.50 -9.38 -15.67
CA GLN A 36 0.23 -10.64 -16.37
C GLN A 36 -1.00 -11.33 -15.78
N HIS A 37 -1.95 -11.62 -16.66
CA HIS A 37 -2.99 -12.60 -16.41
C HIS A 37 -2.41 -13.97 -16.73
N ASN A 38 -2.04 -14.71 -15.69
CA ASN A 38 -1.47 -16.04 -15.90
C ASN A 38 -2.61 -16.99 -16.26
N GLN A 39 -2.86 -17.21 -17.56
CA GLN A 39 -4.01 -17.96 -18.08
C GLN A 39 -4.13 -19.37 -17.46
N LYS A 40 -3.02 -19.99 -17.04
CA LYS A 40 -3.01 -21.30 -16.38
C LYS A 40 -3.53 -21.31 -14.94
N THR A 41 -3.59 -20.17 -14.24
CA THR A 41 -4.00 -20.10 -12.82
C THR A 41 -5.09 -19.07 -12.53
N GLY A 42 -5.51 -18.27 -13.51
CA GLY A 42 -6.46 -17.16 -13.32
C GLY A 42 -5.96 -16.05 -12.38
N LYS A 43 -4.71 -16.13 -11.90
CA LYS A 43 -4.16 -15.17 -10.95
C LYS A 43 -3.55 -13.99 -11.70
N CYS A 44 -4.18 -12.83 -11.54
CA CYS A 44 -3.60 -11.55 -11.96
C CYS A 44 -2.49 -11.14 -10.99
N LYS A 45 -1.25 -11.00 -11.50
CA LYS A 45 -0.17 -10.38 -10.73
C LYS A 45 -0.32 -8.85 -10.76
N ARG A 46 -0.57 -8.29 -9.58
CA ARG A 46 -0.71 -6.85 -9.33
C ARG A 46 0.61 -6.33 -8.77
N LEU A 47 1.26 -5.41 -9.48
CA LEU A 47 2.60 -4.90 -9.15
C LEU A 47 2.54 -3.42 -8.73
N TRP A 48 3.30 -3.06 -7.71
CA TRP A 48 3.68 -1.67 -7.41
C TRP A 48 5.19 -1.52 -7.47
N SER A 49 5.64 -0.37 -7.96
CA SER A 49 7.04 0.01 -7.83
C SER A 49 7.29 0.66 -6.46
N SER A 50 8.43 0.35 -5.84
CA SER A 50 8.83 0.99 -4.58
C SER A 50 8.84 2.52 -4.66
N GLU A 51 9.23 3.08 -5.81
CA GLU A 51 9.24 4.52 -6.07
C GLU A 51 7.84 5.13 -6.03
N GLN A 52 6.82 4.40 -6.49
CA GLN A 52 5.43 4.85 -6.41
C GLN A 52 4.90 4.85 -4.96
N LEU A 53 5.43 3.97 -4.10
CA LEU A 53 4.97 3.82 -2.72
C LEU A 53 5.75 4.65 -1.71
N GLU A 54 6.97 5.08 -2.02
CA GLU A 54 7.78 6.02 -1.22
C GLU A 54 7.03 7.29 -0.78
N PRO A 55 6.38 8.06 -1.69
CA PRO A 55 5.65 9.27 -1.28
C PRO A 55 4.46 8.95 -0.36
N ILE A 56 3.83 7.80 -0.57
CA ILE A 56 2.69 7.33 0.24
C ILE A 56 3.19 6.89 1.62
N LYS A 57 4.33 6.22 1.69
CA LYS A 57 4.98 5.84 2.95
C LYS A 57 5.25 7.07 3.81
N ARG A 58 5.74 8.16 3.22
CA ARG A 58 5.93 9.44 3.92
C ARG A 58 4.60 10.02 4.42
N LYS A 59 3.54 10.02 3.60
CA LYS A 59 2.20 10.49 4.01
C LYS A 59 1.61 9.65 5.15
N VAL A 60 1.70 8.32 5.04
CA VAL A 60 1.21 7.38 6.07
C VAL A 60 1.97 7.54 7.38
N ARG A 61 3.31 7.73 7.33
CA ARG A 61 4.12 8.03 8.52
C ARG A 61 3.74 9.37 9.17
N LYS A 62 3.51 10.42 8.38
CA LYS A 62 3.05 11.72 8.89
C LYS A 62 1.68 11.60 9.59
N ARG A 63 0.74 10.82 9.03
CA ARG A 63 -0.57 10.57 9.66
C ARG A 63 -0.45 9.73 10.94
N LYS A 64 0.43 8.74 10.99
CA LYS A 64 0.70 7.94 12.20
C LYS A 64 1.33 8.76 13.33
N LYS A 65 1.97 9.89 13.05
CA LYS A 65 2.54 10.78 14.08
C LYS A 65 1.48 11.53 14.89
N TYR A 66 0.22 11.56 14.47
CA TYR A 66 -0.84 12.14 15.30
C TYR A 66 -1.32 11.12 16.35
N ILE A 67 -0.59 11.08 17.47
CA ILE A 67 -1.12 10.58 18.74
C ILE A 67 -1.64 11.82 19.47
N PRO A 68 -2.96 11.97 19.69
CA PRO A 68 -3.48 13.04 20.52
C PRO A 68 -2.76 13.02 21.87
N LEU A 69 -2.32 14.17 22.36
CA LEU A 69 -1.64 14.30 23.66
C LEU A 69 -2.48 13.72 24.82
N SER A 70 -3.81 13.63 24.65
CA SER A 70 -4.75 13.01 25.59
C SER A 70 -4.59 11.49 25.78
N LEU A 71 -3.79 10.82 24.94
CA LEU A 71 -3.54 9.37 25.00
C LEU A 71 -2.12 9.00 25.48
N ARG A 72 -1.30 9.99 25.86
CA ARG A 72 -0.03 9.72 26.56
C ARG A 72 -0.33 9.50 28.05
N LYS A 73 -0.55 8.24 28.44
CA LYS A 73 -0.46 7.82 29.84
C LYS A 73 1.01 7.70 30.24
#